data_AF-A0A1I3UZD6-F1
#
_entry.id   AF-A0A1I3UZD6-F1
#
_cell.length_a   1.000
_cell.length_b   1.000
_cell.length_c   1.000
_cell.angle_alpha   90.00
_cell.angle_beta   90.00
_cell.angle_gamma   90.00
#
_symmetry.space_group_name_H-M   'P 1'
#
loop_
_entity.id
_entity.type
_entity.pdbx_description
1 polymer ?
#
loop_
_entity_poly.entity_id
_entity_poly.type
_entity_poly.pdbx_seq_one_letter_code
_entity_poly.pdbx_strand_id
1 'polypeptide(L)' 'MPFDQIQVRDYAVVIHAGNDAWTWQVMDFDARVAASGEAPDRESAWRSGLFAAEAVGVFARIGRRV' A
#
# COMPACT_ATOMS: atom_id res chain seq x y z
N MET A 1 -10.41 -14.12 6.94
CA MET A 1 -10.14 -12.70 7.17
C MET A 1 -10.17 -12.03 5.80
N PRO A 2 -11.03 -11.03 5.52
CA PRO A 2 -11.20 -10.50 4.15
C PRO A 2 -10.15 -9.45 3.75
N PHE A 3 -9.15 -9.19 4.60
CA PHE A 3 -8.03 -8.32 4.29
C PHE A 3 -6.73 -8.85 4.89
N ASP A 4 -5.63 -8.52 4.24
CA ASP A 4 -4.25 -8.81 4.66
C ASP A 4 -3.56 -7.46 4.90
N GLN A 5 -2.85 -7.33 6.02
CA GLN A 5 -2.16 -6.09 6.38
C GLN A 5 -0.68 -6.35 6.66
N ILE A 6 0.18 -5.58 6.01
CA ILE A 6 1.64 -5.66 6.17
C ILE A 6 2.18 -4.30 6.53
N GLN A 7 3.10 -4.28 7.48
CA GLN A 7 3.86 -3.07 7.76
C GLN A 7 5.16 -3.06 6.94
N VAL A 8 5.36 -1.99 6.19
CA VAL A 8 6.56 -1.72 5.41
C VAL A 8 7.08 -0.35 5.82
N ARG A 9 8.14 -0.33 6.63
CA ARG A 9 8.71 0.90 7.22
C ARG A 9 7.65 1.65 8.06
N ASP A 10 7.41 2.91 7.72
CA ASP A 10 6.45 3.81 8.36
C ASP A 10 5.04 3.74 7.74
N TYR A 11 4.79 2.76 6.87
CA TYR A 11 3.55 2.61 6.12
C TYR A 11 2.94 1.23 6.33
N ALA A 12 1.62 1.15 6.31
CA ALA A 12 0.89 -0.10 6.23
C ALA A 12 0.34 -0.29 4.81
N VAL A 13 0.51 -1.49 4.28
CA VAL A 13 -0.14 -1.96 3.06
C VAL A 13 -1.35 -2.77 3.48
N VAL A 14 -2.52 -2.37 3.03
CA VAL A 14 -3.77 -3.10 3.25
C VAL A 14 -4.27 -3.62 1.91
N ILE A 15 -4.58 -4.91 1.87
CA ILE A 15 -5.08 -5.60 0.69
C ILE A 15 -6.52 -6.01 0.96
N HIS A 16 -7.44 -5.62 0.07
CA HIS A 16 -8.84 -6.00 0.14
C HIS A 16 -9.23 -6.82 -1.08
N ALA A 17 -9.93 -7.91 -0.84
CA ALA A 17 -10.63 -8.65 -1.89
C ALA A 17 -11.90 -7.88 -2.27
N GLY A 18 -11.98 -7.40 -3.51
CA GLY A 18 -13.22 -6.93 -4.12
C GLY A 18 -13.93 -8.07 -4.86
N ASN A 19 -15.13 -7.79 -5.36
CA ASN A 19 -15.94 -8.79 -6.08
C ASN A 19 -15.31 -9.20 -7.42
N ASP A 20 -14.75 -8.24 -8.16
CA ASP A 20 -14.18 -8.47 -9.50
C ASP A 20 -12.66 -8.22 -9.58
N ALA A 21 -12.10 -7.52 -8.59
CA ALA A 21 -10.69 -7.17 -8.54
C ALA A 21 -10.17 -7.11 -7.09
N TRP A 22 -8.87 -7.32 -6.92
CA TRP A 22 -8.18 -7.06 -5.67
C TRP A 22 -7.74 -5.61 -5.61
N THR A 23 -7.83 -5.00 -4.43
CA THR A 23 -7.38 -3.63 -4.22
C THR A 23 -6.29 -3.62 -3.17
N TRP A 24 -5.39 -2.66 -3.29
CA TRP A 24 -4.33 -2.40 -2.32
C TRP A 24 -4.29 -0.92 -1.97
N GLN A 25 -3.96 -0.62 -0.72
CA GLN A 25 -3.83 0.73 -0.20
C GLN A 25 -2.57 0.81 0.66
N VAL A 26 -1.82 1.89 0.49
CA VAL A 26 -0.68 2.26 1.35
C VAL A 26 -1.13 3.40 2.23
N MET A 27 -1.05 3.23 3.54
CA MET A 27 -1.43 4.22 4.54
C MET A 27 -0.27 4.55 5.47
N ASP A 28 -0.16 5.79 5.90
CA ASP A 28 0.76 6.20 6.96
C ASP A 28 0.20 5.88 8.36
N PHE A 29 0.98 6.17 9.41
CA PHE A 29 0.57 5.96 10.81
C PHE A 29 -0.60 6.84 11.26
N ASP A 30 -0.91 7.91 10.55
CA ASP A 30 -2.07 8.78 10.78
C ASP A 30 -3.31 8.28 10.01
N ALA A 31 -3.25 7.06 9.47
CA ALA A 31 -4.27 6.42 8.64
C ALA A 31 -4.61 7.20 7.35
N ARG A 32 -3.69 8.02 6.84
CA ARG A 32 -3.87 8.71 5.56
C ARG A 32 -3.40 7.83 4.43
N VAL A 33 -4.24 7.69 3.41
CA VAL A 33 -3.89 6.94 2.18
C VAL A 33 -2.88 7.74 1.38
N ALA A 34 -1.68 7.20 1.24
CA ALA A 34 -0.59 7.78 0.45
C ALA A 34 -0.59 7.26 -1.00
N ALA A 35 -1.07 6.03 -1.22
CA ALA A 35 -1.23 5.43 -2.54
C ALA A 35 -2.29 4.33 -2.51
N SER A 36 -2.91 4.04 -3.66
CA SER A 36 -3.83 2.93 -3.81
C SER A 36 -3.88 2.45 -5.26
N GLY A 37 -4.33 1.22 -5.47
CA GLY A 37 -4.56 0.69 -6.80
C GLY A 37 -5.37 -0.59 -6.81
N GLU A 38 -5.67 -1.04 -8.03
CA GLU A 38 -6.40 -2.27 -8.32
C GLU A 38 -5.46 -3.28 -8.99
N ALA A 39 -5.73 -4.55 -8.81
CA ALA A 39 -5.01 -5.66 -9.41
C ALA A 39 -5.95 -6.84 -9.69
N PRO A 40 -5.66 -7.65 -10.72
CA PRO A 40 -6.53 -8.77 -11.10
C PRO A 40 -6.51 -9.92 -10.08
N ASP A 41 -5.47 -10.03 -9.26
CA ASP A 41 -5.28 -11.12 -8.30
C ASP A 41 -4.56 -10.66 -7.02
N ARG A 42 -4.64 -11.48 -5.96
CA ARG A 42 -4.07 -11.19 -4.64
C ARG A 42 -2.57 -10.96 -4.67
N GLU A 43 -1.84 -11.75 -5.46
CA GLU A 43 -0.38 -11.66 -5.52
C GLU A 43 0.06 -10.38 -6.23
N SER A 44 -0.63 -10.00 -7.31
CA SER A 44 -0.42 -8.73 -7.99
C SER A 44 -0.74 -7.54 -7.06
N ALA A 45 -1.87 -7.59 -6.33
CA ALA A 45 -2.19 -6.54 -5.35
C ALA A 45 -1.13 -6.43 -4.25
N TRP A 46 -0.65 -7.56 -3.75
CA TRP A 46 0.42 -7.64 -2.76
C TRP A 46 1.71 -7.01 -3.27
N ARG A 47 2.19 -7.42 -4.45
CA ARG A 47 3.43 -6.90 -5.04
C ARG A 47 3.34 -5.41 -5.33
N SER A 48 2.23 -4.95 -5.89
CA SER A 48 2.00 -3.54 -6.18
C SER A 48 1.95 -2.71 -4.91
N GLY A 49 1.26 -3.18 -3.86
CA GLY A 49 1.20 -2.51 -2.57
C GLY A 49 2.56 -2.40 -1.88
N LEU A 50 3.36 -3.47 -1.87
CA LEU A 50 4.73 -3.45 -1.33
C LEU A 50 5.63 -2.49 -2.09
N PHE A 51 5.60 -2.52 -3.42
CA PHE A 51 6.36 -1.60 -4.25
C PHE A 51 5.99 -0.14 -3.96
N ALA A 52 4.69 0.15 -3.91
CA ALA A 52 4.20 1.50 -3.64
C ALA A 52 4.61 1.98 -2.25
N ALA A 53 4.55 1.14 -1.21
CA ALA A 53 4.98 1.51 0.14
C ALA A 53 6.46 1.87 0.22
N GLU A 54 7.33 1.10 -0.44
CA GLU A 54 8.75 1.41 -0.53
C GLU A 54 9.00 2.73 -1.27
N ALA A 55 8.32 2.94 -2.41
CA ALA A 55 8.45 4.16 -3.20
C ALA A 55 7.99 5.40 -2.43
N VAL A 56 6.80 5.35 -1.83
CA VAL A 56 6.25 6.42 -0.97
C VAL A 56 7.23 6.74 0.17
N GLY A 57 7.78 5.71 0.83
CA GLY A 57 8.74 5.92 1.90
C GLY A 57 10.06 6.56 1.47
N VAL A 58 10.50 6.34 0.23
CA VAL A 58 11.67 7.04 -0.34
C VAL A 58 11.33 8.49 -0.65
N PHE A 59 10.21 8.76 -1.35
CA PHE A 59 9.82 10.13 -1.71
C PHE A 59 9.52 11.00 -0.49
N ALA A 60 8.87 10.46 0.54
CA ALA A 60 8.58 11.20 1.77
C ALA A 60 9.85 11.63 2.53
N ARG A 61 10.96 10.88 2.41
CA ARG A 61 12.25 11.29 2.98
C ARG A 61 12.94 12.38 2.18
N ILE A 62 12.79 12.36 0.84
CA ILE A 62 13.31 13.41 -0.03
C ILE A 62 12.55 14.72 0.24
N GLY A 63 11.22 14.66 0.29
CA GLY A 63 10.38 15.83 0.56
C GLY A 63 10.57 16.44 1.96
N ARG A 64 11.05 15.68 2.94
CA ARG A 64 11.40 16.19 4.29
C ARG A 64 12.77 16.87 4.38
N ARG A 65 13.62 16.76 3.34
CA ARG A 65 14.97 17.35 3.32
C ARG A 65 15.03 18.74 2.69
N VAL A 66 13.90 19.26 2.20
CA VAL A 66 13.77 20.60 1.60
C VAL A 66 13.11 21.58 2.54
#